data_AF-A0A1B9IYP1-F1
#
_entry.id   AF-A0A1B9IYP1-F1
#
_cell.length_a   1.000
_cell.length_b   1.000
_cell.length_c   1.000
_cell.angle_alpha   90.00
_cell.angle_beta   90.00
_cell.angle_gamma   90.00
#
_symmetry.space_group_name_H-M   'P 1'
#
loop_
_entity.id
_entity.type
_entity.pdbx_description
1 polymer ?
#
loop_
_entity_poly.entity_id
_entity_poly.type
_entity_poly.pdbx_seq_one_letter_code
_entity_poly.pdbx_strand_id
1 'polypeptide(L)'
;MSSSITKEAEPWVQPHTQALLRGMVQIILQHRTELYTLPSLCGVSNNHGDRIRKKTHHMLKQFCEFYPGSEGLVEEEIKNLNGMSRSGGGSPKKRKIKDEE
;
A
#
# COMPACT_ATOMS: atom_id res chain seq x y z
N MET A 1 -7.26 41.72 -22.65
CA MET A 1 -8.27 40.67 -22.84
C MET A 1 -7.80 39.46 -22.06
N SER A 2 -8.35 39.26 -20.86
CA SER A 2 -7.94 38.19 -19.95
C SER A 2 -8.78 36.96 -20.27
N SER A 3 -8.17 35.97 -20.91
CA SER A 3 -8.83 34.69 -21.18
C SER A 3 -8.97 33.93 -19.87
N SER A 4 -10.14 34.07 -19.24
CA SER A 4 -10.55 33.20 -18.14
C SER A 4 -10.70 31.79 -18.71
N ILE A 5 -9.68 30.96 -18.52
CA ILE A 5 -9.77 29.52 -18.78
C ILE A 5 -10.74 28.97 -17.72
N THR A 6 -12.03 28.91 -18.06
CA THR A 6 -12.97 28.04 -17.36
C THR A 6 -12.55 26.61 -17.71
N LYS A 7 -11.73 25.99 -16.84
CA LYS A 7 -11.46 24.56 -16.92
C LYS A 7 -12.80 23.86 -16.75
N GLU A 8 -13.42 23.45 -17.85
CA GLU A 8 -14.56 22.54 -17.80
C GLU A 8 -14.09 21.28 -17.05
N ALA A 9 -14.85 20.87 -16.05
CA ALA A 9 -14.51 19.71 -15.25
C ALA A 9 -14.56 18.47 -16.15
N GLU A 10 -13.47 17.70 -16.18
CA GLU A 10 -13.44 16.44 -16.92
C GLU A 10 -14.51 15.48 -16.38
N PRO A 11 -15.28 14.81 -17.26
CA PRO A 11 -16.30 13.87 -16.82
C PRO A 11 -15.67 12.71 -16.04
N TRP A 12 -16.35 12.27 -14.98
CA TRP A 12 -15.87 11.16 -14.17
C TRP A 12 -15.96 9.84 -14.94
N VAL A 13 -14.82 9.15 -15.09
CA VAL A 13 -14.73 7.84 -15.76
C VAL A 13 -14.20 6.76 -14.82
N GLN A 14 -14.43 5.50 -15.16
CA GLN A 14 -14.02 4.34 -14.35
C GLN A 14 -12.53 4.33 -13.97
N PRO A 15 -11.58 4.73 -14.85
CA PRO A 15 -10.17 4.87 -14.46
C PRO A 15 -9.92 5.82 -13.29
N HIS A 16 -10.73 6.88 -13.14
CA HIS A 16 -10.61 7.79 -12.00
C HIS A 16 -10.98 7.09 -10.68
N THR A 17 -12.03 6.27 -10.69
CA THR A 17 -12.39 5.43 -9.54
C THR A 17 -11.27 4.46 -9.19
N GLN A 18 -10.68 3.77 -10.17
CA GLN A 18 -9.57 2.84 -9.93
C GLN A 18 -8.33 3.55 -9.37
N ALA A 19 -7.97 4.71 -9.93
CA ALA A 19 -6.84 5.51 -9.45
C ALA A 19 -7.07 5.99 -8.00
N LEU A 20 -8.30 6.41 -7.69
CA LEU A 20 -8.68 6.82 -6.33
C LEU A 20 -8.59 5.65 -5.34
N LEU A 21 -9.13 4.49 -5.71
CA LEU A 21 -9.04 3.27 -4.89
C LEU A 21 -7.59 2.88 -4.63
N ARG A 22 -6.74 2.94 -5.66
CA ARG A 22 -5.30 2.68 -5.53
C ARG A 22 -4.63 3.64 -4.55
N GLY A 23 -4.91 4.94 -4.67
CA GLY A 23 -4.39 5.95 -3.75
C GLY A 23 -4.82 5.71 -2.31
N MET A 24 -6.10 5.39 -2.08
CA MET A 24 -6.63 5.08 -0.76
C MET A 24 -5.94 3.85 -0.14
N VAL A 25 -5.84 2.75 -0.90
CA VAL A 25 -5.16 1.53 -0.46
C VAL A 25 -3.71 1.81 -0.10
N GLN A 26 -2.99 2.54 -0.95
CA GLN A 26 -1.58 2.89 -0.73
C GLN A 26 -1.40 3.68 0.57
N ILE A 27 -2.19 4.74 0.78
CA ILE A 27 -2.13 5.58 1.99
C ILE A 27 -2.37 4.73 3.23
N ILE A 28 -3.41 3.90 3.23
CA ILE A 28 -3.75 3.06 4.39
C ILE A 28 -2.64 2.05 4.70
N LEU A 29 -2.06 1.42 3.67
CA LEU A 29 -0.97 0.45 3.85
C LEU A 29 0.33 1.10 4.32
N GLN A 30 0.63 2.31 3.84
CA GLN A 30 1.79 3.11 4.22
C GLN A 30 1.70 3.59 5.67
N HIS A 31 0.52 4.06 6.08
CA HIS A 31 0.26 4.62 7.41
C HIS A 31 -0.30 3.57 8.41
N ARG A 32 -0.27 2.28 8.08
CA ARG A 32 -0.89 1.21 8.90
C ARG A 32 -0.40 1.17 10.35
N THR A 33 0.81 1.63 10.64
CA THR A 33 1.38 1.66 12.00
C THR A 33 0.62 2.63 12.90
N GLU A 34 0.02 3.67 12.34
CA GLU A 34 -0.86 4.59 13.07
C GLU A 34 -2.13 3.89 13.55
N LEU A 35 -2.58 2.83 12.88
CA LEU A 35 -3.70 2.02 13.36
C LEU A 35 -3.35 1.27 14.65
N TYR A 36 -2.07 0.97 14.89
CA TYR A 36 -1.65 0.20 16.06
C TYR A 36 -1.61 1.05 17.33
N THR A 37 -1.61 2.38 17.20
CA THR A 37 -1.60 3.31 18.32
C THR A 37 -3.02 3.66 18.82
N LEU A 38 -4.06 3.22 18.11
CA LEU A 38 -5.44 3.45 18.51
C LEU A 38 -5.74 2.75 19.85
N PRO A 39 -6.19 3.48 20.90
CA PRO A 39 -6.39 2.92 22.23
C PRO A 39 -7.29 1.69 22.26
N SER A 40 -8.37 1.72 21.47
CA SER A 40 -9.33 0.61 21.36
C SER A 40 -8.76 -0.65 20.70
N LEU A 41 -7.59 -0.57 20.06
CA LEU A 41 -6.91 -1.69 19.40
C LEU A 41 -5.70 -2.20 20.20
N CYS A 42 -5.38 -1.59 21.34
CA CYS A 42 -4.23 -1.97 22.17
C CYS A 42 -4.26 -3.47 22.53
N GLY A 43 -5.41 -3.98 22.97
CA GLY A 43 -5.58 -5.39 23.36
C GLY A 43 -5.43 -6.41 22.22
N VAL A 44 -5.53 -5.99 20.96
CA VAL A 44 -5.35 -6.86 19.78
C VAL A 44 -4.01 -6.65 19.08
N SER A 45 -3.19 -5.71 19.58
CA SER A 45 -1.86 -5.38 19.06
C SER A 45 -0.76 -6.34 19.54
N ASN A 46 -1.02 -7.15 20.57
CA ASN A 46 -0.06 -8.00 21.31
C ASN A 46 0.85 -8.93 20.45
N ASN A 47 0.53 -9.17 19.18
CA ASN A 47 1.37 -9.90 18.23
C ASN A 47 1.99 -8.97 17.17
N HIS A 48 2.67 -7.91 17.59
CA HIS A 48 3.30 -6.93 16.68
C HIS A 48 2.33 -6.35 15.63
N GLY A 49 1.04 -6.25 15.97
CA GLY A 49 0.00 -5.76 15.05
C GLY A 49 -0.43 -6.74 13.94
N ASP A 50 -0.04 -8.02 13.95
CA ASP A 50 -0.37 -8.97 12.86
C ASP A 50 -1.89 -9.15 12.65
N ARG A 51 -2.66 -9.19 13.74
CA ARG A 51 -4.14 -9.29 13.67
C ARG A 51 -4.74 -8.05 13.01
N ILE A 52 -4.25 -6.88 13.38
CA ILE A 52 -4.70 -5.60 12.82
C ILE A 52 -4.35 -5.57 11.33
N ARG A 53 -3.10 -5.87 10.97
CA ARG A 53 -2.66 -5.96 9.57
C ARG A 53 -3.55 -6.87 8.73
N LYS A 54 -3.80 -8.10 9.18
CA LYS A 54 -4.65 -9.07 8.46
C LYS A 54 -6.06 -8.54 8.28
N LYS A 55 -6.64 -7.91 9.32
CA LYS A 55 -7.99 -7.35 9.23
C LYS A 55 -8.04 -6.14 8.30
N THR A 56 -7.04 -5.25 8.34
CA THR A 56 -6.91 -4.13 7.40
C THR A 56 -6.85 -4.63 5.97
N HIS A 57 -6.01 -5.62 5.66
CA HIS A 57 -5.94 -6.19 4.31
C HIS A 57 -7.27 -6.79 3.88
N HIS A 58 -7.94 -7.54 4.75
CA HIS A 58 -9.24 -8.14 4.44
C HIS A 58 -10.30 -7.06 4.15
N MET A 59 -10.37 -6.01 4.97
CA MET A 59 -11.29 -4.89 4.75
C MET A 59 -11.02 -4.17 3.42
N LEU A 60 -9.75 -3.93 3.08
CA LEU A 60 -9.36 -3.29 1.82
C LEU A 60 -9.76 -4.15 0.62
N LYS A 61 -9.59 -5.47 0.68
CA LYS A 61 -10.00 -6.38 -0.39
C LYS A 61 -11.51 -6.32 -0.61
N GLN A 62 -12.27 -6.47 0.47
CA GLN A 62 -13.73 -6.34 0.41
C GLN A 62 -14.16 -4.99 -0.13
N PHE A 63 -13.46 -3.92 0.24
CA PHE A 63 -13.74 -2.58 -0.27
C PHE A 63 -13.52 -2.47 -1.79
N CYS A 64 -12.41 -3.02 -2.30
CA CYS A 64 -12.13 -3.05 -3.74
C CYS A 64 -13.10 -3.97 -4.51
N GLU A 65 -13.59 -5.05 -3.92
CA GLU A 65 -14.56 -5.97 -4.53
C GLU A 65 -15.90 -5.30 -4.88
N PHE A 66 -16.26 -4.17 -4.24
CA PHE A 66 -17.46 -3.40 -4.61
C PHE A 66 -17.33 -2.64 -5.93
N TYR A 67 -16.13 -2.52 -6.50
CA TYR A 67 -15.86 -1.72 -7.68
C TYR A 67 -15.35 -2.60 -8.84
N PRO A 68 -16.12 -2.75 -9.93
CA PRO A 68 -15.74 -3.59 -11.04
C PRO A 68 -14.37 -3.23 -11.64
N GLY A 69 -13.53 -4.23 -11.86
CA GLY A 69 -12.18 -4.05 -12.42
C GLY A 69 -11.15 -3.57 -11.40
N SER A 70 -11.46 -3.63 -10.10
CA SER A 70 -10.51 -3.33 -9.01
C SER A 70 -10.11 -4.58 -8.23
N GLU A 71 -10.47 -5.77 -8.72
CA GLU A 71 -10.12 -7.05 -8.13
C GLU A 71 -8.59 -7.23 -8.15
N GLY A 72 -7.98 -7.58 -7.01
CA GLY A 72 -6.53 -7.81 -6.91
C GLY A 72 -5.68 -6.55 -6.70
N LEU A 73 -6.26 -5.35 -6.73
CA LEU A 73 -5.54 -4.08 -6.56
C LEU A 73 -4.77 -4.02 -5.22
N VAL A 74 -5.34 -4.61 -4.17
CA VAL A 74 -4.72 -4.64 -2.83
C VAL A 74 -3.49 -5.54 -2.83
N GLU A 75 -3.54 -6.70 -3.46
CA GLU A 75 -2.42 -7.64 -3.60
C GLU A 75 -1.27 -7.03 -4.40
N GLU A 76 -1.59 -6.34 -5.49
CA GLU A 76 -0.61 -5.61 -6.30
C GLU A 76 0.11 -4.56 -5.44
N GLU A 77 -0.65 -3.77 -4.67
CA GLU A 77 -0.06 -2.71 -3.86
C GLU A 77 0.77 -3.24 -2.69
N ILE A 78 0.33 -4.33 -2.05
CA ILE A 78 1.14 -5.04 -1.05
C ILE A 78 2.46 -5.54 -1.67
N LYS A 79 2.41 -6.08 -2.89
CA LYS A 79 3.61 -6.55 -3.60
C LYS A 79 4.54 -5.38 -3.93
N ASN A 80 4.01 -4.25 -4.37
CA ASN A 80 4.79 -3.05 -4.67
C ASN A 80 5.51 -2.51 -3.43
N LEU A 81 4.82 -2.41 -2.29
CA LEU A 81 5.40 -1.96 -1.03
C LEU A 81 6.51 -2.91 -0.52
N ASN A 82 6.32 -4.22 -0.64
CA ASN A 82 7.34 -5.22 -0.28
C ASN A 82 8.50 -5.26 -1.29
N GLY A 83 8.27 -4.86 -2.54
CA GLY A 83 9.29 -4.72 -3.57
C GLY A 83 10.16 -3.48 -3.38
N MET A 84 9.55 -2.37 -2.93
CA MET A 84 10.26 -1.11 -2.68
C MET A 84 11.32 -1.22 -1.58
N SER A 85 11.13 -2.10 -0.59
CA SER A 85 12.10 -2.28 0.50
C SER A 85 13.38 -3.06 0.10
N ARG A 86 13.50 -3.52 -1.16
CA ARG A 86 14.66 -4.27 -1.66
C ARG A 86 15.62 -3.45 -2.53
N SER A 87 15.34 -2.18 -2.76
CA SER A 87 16.23 -1.26 -3.48
C SER A 87 17.25 -0.54 -2.58
N GLY A 88 17.28 -0.83 -1.27
CA GLY A 88 18.20 -0.22 -0.32
C GLY A 88 19.29 -1.18 0.16
N GLY A 89 20.48 -1.12 -0.45
CA GLY A 89 21.75 -1.40 0.24
C GLY A 89 21.98 -2.80 0.79
N GLY A 90 21.84 -3.85 -0.03
CA GLY A 90 22.46 -5.13 0.29
C GLY A 90 23.97 -5.05 0.10
N SER A 91 24.74 -4.81 1.17
CA SER A 91 26.20 -4.89 1.12
C SER A 91 26.63 -6.25 0.53
N PRO A 92 27.51 -6.30 -0.48
CA PRO A 92 27.95 -7.57 -1.07
C PRO A 92 28.61 -8.44 0.01
N LYS A 93 28.07 -9.64 0.21
CA LYS A 93 28.64 -10.66 1.09
C LYS A 93 30.02 -11.05 0.54
N LYS A 94 31.10 -10.45 1.08
CA LYS A 94 32.49 -10.82 0.73
C LYS A 94 32.64 -12.33 0.92
N ARG A 95 32.88 -13.06 -0.17
CA ARG A 95 33.27 -14.47 -0.11
C ARG A 95 34.66 -14.54 0.53
N LYS A 96 34.81 -15.34 1.59
CA LYS A 96 36.12 -15.74 2.09
C LYS A 96 36.72 -16.68 1.05
N ILE A 97 37.80 -16.24 0.39
CA ILE A 97 38.67 -17.14 -0.37
C ILE A 97 39.53 -17.87 0.67
N LYS A 98 39.53 -19.19 0.61
CA LYS A 98 40.39 -20.07 1.40
C LYS A 98 41.65 -20.26 0.58
N ASP A 99 42.77 -19.70 1.02
CA ASP A 99 44.08 -20.09 0.50
C ASP A 99 44.37 -21.50 0.98
N GLU A 100 44.66 -22.40 0.05
CA GLU A 100 45.28 -23.71 0.32
C GLU A 100 46.78 -23.57 0.09
N GLU A 101 47.55 -23.98 1.09
CA GLU A 101 49.01 -24.15 1.08
C GLU A 101 49.38 -25.48 0.44
#